data_AF-A0A345BZZ9-F1
#
_entry.id   AF-A0A345BZZ9-F1
#
_cell.length_a   1.000
_cell.length_b   1.000
_cell.length_c   1.000
_cell.angle_alpha   90.00
_cell.angle_beta   90.00
_cell.angle_gamma   90.00
#
_symmetry.space_group_name_H-M   'P 1'
#
loop_
_entity.id
_entity.type
_entity.pdbx_description
1 polymer ?
#
loop_
_entity_poly.entity_id
_entity_poly.type
_entity_poly.pdbx_seq_one_letter_code
_entity_poly.pdbx_strand_id
1 'polypeptide(L)'
;MAYSNGWLSHLANAVPKSAYGKRLSMYTIALEAWRRGIKVKFYRLEDPENKLRIRYSLSYQGREHKFESSRGDLLTEEAYDICDNKDLTKQYLSKAGVPVPEGKRFKEDTADEGIVDYANKLGYPLVLKPISENGGKGVVANIQKEDELKEALVHVRRELGYLDVIVEQQIFGDDFRIFVLDDKVIGAVKRKPANIVGDGVHTIQDLIEIKNNGRKKNPHHSSRLINVDKEALNLMRVAGYTLNSVPKSLDQVYLREKASISAGGESTDITCELPDQIKEMAIKAAQIIPGLEASGVDIIFDQNNNRGFVIEVNTMPALGPHLFPVEGKARDISKALVDYYFPESSGVEKTNLYFDFDSIMESLKSRSTDKVEATLPLIGKLYAKRYVISGHVQGVGYRKWIRKQALQRHLHGYTQNKESGNVVVVVAGSNQDDVNAFKHICYQGPDYAQVENVKDKDYEKPVKIGFEIKKESKENKLKKQLQEEKADKDKMKQKITKLERENNIAEYKLQKVQQQKEQLEQMYRLLKNSRSWRYTKPLRSIGNLTKRS
;
A
#
# COMPACT_ATOMS: atom_id res chain seq x y z
N MET A 1 14.10 1.69 2.96
CA MET A 1 13.94 1.42 4.42
C MET A 1 12.97 0.26 4.63
N ALA A 2 13.26 -0.63 5.58
CA ALA A 2 12.40 -1.78 5.87
C ALA A 2 11.15 -1.32 6.63
N TYR A 3 10.01 -1.30 5.93
CA TYR A 3 8.69 -0.87 6.44
C TYR A 3 8.18 -1.63 7.68
N SER A 4 8.90 -2.62 8.23
CA SER A 4 8.36 -3.56 9.23
C SER A 4 8.86 -3.36 10.66
N ASN A 5 9.82 -2.47 10.92
CA ASN A 5 10.31 -2.26 12.28
C ASN A 5 9.31 -1.38 13.03
N GLY A 6 8.54 -1.97 13.96
CA GLY A 6 7.63 -1.24 14.84
C GLY A 6 6.13 -1.57 14.69
N TRP A 7 5.74 -2.46 13.76
CA TRP A 7 4.35 -2.93 13.66
C TRP A 7 3.98 -3.91 14.78
N LEU A 8 2.67 -4.03 15.06
CA LEU A 8 2.14 -4.97 16.04
C LEU A 8 2.44 -6.42 15.62
N SER A 9 3.20 -7.15 16.45
CA SER A 9 3.65 -8.51 16.17
C SER A 9 2.49 -9.48 15.89
N HIS A 10 1.37 -9.31 16.60
CA HIS A 10 0.16 -10.12 16.45
C HIS A 10 -0.62 -9.84 15.14
N LEU A 11 -0.32 -8.76 14.43
CA LEU A 11 -0.87 -8.47 13.10
C LEU A 11 0.10 -8.84 11.97
N ALA A 12 1.39 -9.03 12.28
CA ALA A 12 2.40 -9.36 11.30
C ALA A 12 2.10 -10.71 10.62
N ASN A 13 1.77 -10.67 9.32
CA ASN A 13 1.31 -11.82 8.52
C ASN A 13 -0.07 -12.39 8.88
N ALA A 14 -0.78 -11.78 9.84
CA ALA A 14 -2.17 -12.13 10.12
C ALA A 14 -3.13 -11.43 9.15
N VAL A 15 -2.76 -10.26 8.60
CA VAL A 15 -3.63 -9.51 7.70
C VAL A 15 -3.59 -10.08 6.26
N PRO A 16 -4.70 -10.64 5.75
CA PRO A 16 -4.76 -11.17 4.40
C PRO A 16 -4.91 -10.04 3.36
N LYS A 17 -4.52 -10.31 2.11
CA LYS A 17 -4.59 -9.31 1.03
C LYS A 17 -6.01 -8.82 0.76
N SER A 18 -7.04 -9.64 0.99
CA SER A 18 -8.45 -9.21 0.85
C SER A 18 -8.89 -8.16 1.88
N ALA A 19 -8.17 -8.07 3.01
CA ALA A 19 -8.38 -7.08 4.06
C ALA A 19 -7.63 -5.76 3.80
N TYR A 20 -6.73 -5.70 2.81
CA TYR A 20 -5.96 -4.49 2.54
C TYR A 20 -6.86 -3.31 2.11
N GLY A 21 -6.36 -2.09 2.28
CA GLY A 21 -7.07 -0.89 1.83
C GLY A 21 -8.26 -0.52 2.73
N LYS A 22 -9.47 -0.44 2.15
CA LYS A 22 -10.69 0.04 2.85
C LYS A 22 -11.25 -0.94 3.88
N ARG A 23 -10.92 -2.24 3.76
CA ARG A 23 -11.42 -3.28 4.67
C ARG A 23 -10.53 -3.51 5.89
N LEU A 24 -9.41 -2.78 5.97
CA LEU A 24 -8.39 -3.03 6.98
C LEU A 24 -8.92 -2.84 8.38
N SER A 25 -9.59 -1.70 8.64
CA SER A 25 -10.21 -1.40 9.93
C SER A 25 -11.19 -2.50 10.36
N MET A 26 -12.13 -2.87 9.47
CA MET A 26 -13.10 -3.94 9.70
C MET A 26 -12.41 -5.25 10.09
N TYR A 27 -11.41 -5.68 9.31
CA TYR A 27 -10.70 -6.93 9.56
C TYR A 27 -9.95 -6.91 10.89
N THR A 28 -9.26 -5.81 11.22
CA THR A 28 -8.43 -5.74 12.43
C THR A 28 -9.27 -5.69 13.70
N ILE A 29 -10.42 -4.99 13.67
CA ILE A 29 -11.37 -4.98 14.80
C ILE A 29 -12.01 -6.36 14.96
N ALA A 30 -12.47 -6.96 13.87
CA ALA A 30 -13.03 -8.29 13.86
C ALA A 30 -12.03 -9.35 14.35
N LEU A 31 -10.76 -9.28 13.93
CA LEU A 31 -9.70 -10.19 14.35
C LEU A 31 -9.43 -10.08 15.85
N GLU A 32 -9.33 -8.85 16.36
CA GLU A 32 -9.10 -8.60 17.77
C GLU A 32 -10.26 -9.13 18.64
N ALA A 33 -11.51 -8.85 18.24
CA ALA A 33 -12.69 -9.37 18.92
C ALA A 33 -12.73 -10.91 18.88
N TRP A 34 -12.54 -11.49 17.69
CA TRP A 34 -12.54 -12.93 17.49
C TRP A 34 -11.51 -13.65 18.37
N ARG A 35 -10.31 -13.06 18.54
CA ARG A 35 -9.25 -13.63 19.38
C ARG A 35 -9.58 -13.70 20.87
N ARG A 36 -10.58 -12.94 21.32
CA ARG A 36 -11.12 -12.96 22.68
C ARG A 36 -12.34 -13.90 22.83
N GLY A 37 -12.69 -14.63 21.77
CA GLY A 37 -13.87 -15.49 21.76
C GLY A 37 -15.19 -14.76 21.45
N ILE A 38 -15.13 -13.50 21.01
CA ILE A 38 -16.31 -12.76 20.57
C ILE A 38 -16.75 -13.33 19.22
N LYS A 39 -18.04 -13.64 19.08
CA LYS A 39 -18.60 -14.14 17.82
C LYS A 39 -18.57 -13.02 16.79
N VAL A 40 -18.06 -13.34 15.60
CA VAL A 40 -17.96 -12.38 14.49
C VAL A 40 -18.80 -12.85 13.32
N LYS A 41 -19.73 -12.01 12.90
CA LYS A 41 -20.61 -12.29 11.76
C LYS A 41 -20.45 -11.21 10.71
N PHE A 42 -20.11 -11.60 9.48
CA PHE A 42 -20.05 -10.71 8.33
C PHE A 42 -21.33 -10.87 7.50
N TYR A 43 -21.85 -9.77 6.99
CA TYR A 43 -23.06 -9.80 6.19
C TYR A 43 -23.06 -8.73 5.11
N ARG A 44 -23.73 -9.05 4.00
CA ARG A 44 -23.94 -8.13 2.88
C ARG A 44 -25.18 -7.27 3.16
N LEU A 45 -25.14 -6.03 2.68
CA LEU A 45 -26.32 -5.21 2.53
C LEU A 45 -26.77 -5.19 1.07
N GLU A 46 -28.08 -5.15 0.89
CA GLU A 46 -28.67 -4.84 -0.41
C GLU A 46 -28.42 -3.37 -0.73
N ASP A 47 -27.93 -3.14 -1.93
CA ASP A 47 -27.64 -1.82 -2.46
C ASP A 47 -28.40 -1.73 -3.80
N PRO A 48 -29.25 -0.71 -4.02
CA PRO A 48 -30.04 -0.55 -5.24
C PRO A 48 -29.20 -0.51 -6.52
N GLU A 49 -27.95 -0.04 -6.42
CA GLU A 49 -26.98 0.03 -7.51
C GLU A 49 -26.11 -1.23 -7.59
N ASN A 50 -26.51 -2.30 -6.90
CA ASN A 50 -25.86 -3.60 -6.88
C ASN A 50 -24.41 -3.56 -6.33
N LYS A 51 -24.03 -2.50 -5.60
CA LYS A 51 -22.69 -2.35 -5.02
C LYS A 51 -22.51 -3.28 -3.82
N LEU A 52 -21.38 -3.98 -3.75
CA LEU A 52 -21.07 -4.86 -2.62
C LEU A 52 -20.72 -4.03 -1.37
N ARG A 53 -21.69 -3.90 -0.47
CA ARG A 53 -21.49 -3.36 0.89
C ARG A 53 -21.47 -4.50 1.89
N ILE A 54 -20.44 -4.54 2.72
CA ILE A 54 -20.27 -5.56 3.77
C ILE A 54 -20.17 -4.84 5.10
N ARG A 55 -20.96 -5.32 6.06
CA ARG A 55 -20.91 -4.94 7.47
C ARG A 55 -20.61 -6.17 8.31
N TYR A 56 -20.37 -5.95 9.60
CA TYR A 56 -20.14 -7.03 10.54
C TYR A 56 -20.78 -6.72 11.88
N SER A 57 -21.10 -7.78 12.63
CA SER A 57 -21.51 -7.69 14.02
C SER A 57 -20.59 -8.51 14.90
N LEU A 58 -20.43 -8.00 16.12
CA LEU A 58 -19.67 -8.63 17.20
C LEU A 58 -20.66 -8.98 18.30
N SER A 59 -20.67 -10.23 18.76
CA SER A 59 -21.57 -10.66 19.82
C SER A 59 -20.84 -11.43 20.91
N TYR A 60 -21.09 -11.02 22.16
CA TYR A 60 -20.51 -11.61 23.35
C TYR A 60 -21.51 -11.54 24.50
N GLN A 61 -21.69 -12.67 25.21
CA GLN A 61 -22.56 -12.78 26.40
C GLN A 61 -23.96 -12.14 26.27
N GLY A 62 -24.60 -12.29 25.10
CA GLY A 62 -25.95 -11.78 24.85
C GLY A 62 -26.03 -10.32 24.37
N ARG A 63 -24.91 -9.59 24.35
CA ARG A 63 -24.79 -8.27 23.70
C ARG A 63 -24.35 -8.46 22.25
N GLU A 64 -24.87 -7.62 21.35
CA GLU A 64 -24.45 -7.58 19.94
C GLU A 64 -24.28 -6.12 19.52
N HIS A 65 -23.14 -5.81 18.92
CA HIS A 65 -22.82 -4.50 18.34
C HIS A 65 -22.57 -4.63 16.84
N LYS A 66 -23.13 -3.72 16.05
CA LYS A 66 -22.98 -3.67 14.60
C LYS A 66 -22.00 -2.59 14.18
N PHE A 67 -21.21 -2.89 13.15
CA PHE A 67 -20.14 -2.01 12.69
C PHE A 67 -20.14 -1.82 11.18
N GLU A 68 -19.78 -0.61 10.78
CA GLU A 68 -19.40 -0.24 9.43
C GLU A 68 -17.95 0.25 9.42
N SER A 69 -17.04 -0.56 8.90
CA SER A 69 -15.59 -0.32 9.00
C SER A 69 -15.14 -0.19 10.47
N SER A 70 -14.93 1.03 10.97
CA SER A 70 -14.56 1.36 12.35
C SER A 70 -15.68 2.03 13.16
N ARG A 71 -16.77 2.44 12.50
CA ARG A 71 -17.94 3.05 13.13
C ARG A 71 -18.82 1.96 13.72
N GLY A 72 -19.08 2.01 15.02
CA GLY A 72 -20.04 1.12 15.69
C GLY A 72 -21.44 1.73 15.79
N ASP A 73 -22.31 1.07 16.53
CA ASP A 73 -23.72 1.43 16.73
C ASP A 73 -24.00 2.25 18.00
N LEU A 74 -22.96 2.60 18.76
CA LEU A 74 -23.05 3.55 19.87
C LEU A 74 -23.06 5.01 19.38
N LEU A 75 -22.58 5.27 18.16
CA LEU A 75 -22.68 6.56 17.49
C LEU A 75 -24.15 6.93 17.25
N THR A 76 -24.56 8.10 17.72
CA THR A 76 -25.90 8.63 17.47
C THR A 76 -26.03 9.19 16.05
N GLU A 77 -27.25 9.19 15.50
CA GLU A 77 -27.53 9.84 14.20
C GLU A 77 -27.22 11.35 14.27
N GLU A 78 -27.52 11.99 15.40
CA GLU A 78 -27.17 13.40 15.63
C GLU A 78 -25.66 13.65 15.55
N ALA A 79 -24.83 12.83 16.20
CA ALA A 79 -23.38 12.95 16.10
C ALA A 79 -22.87 12.77 14.67
N TYR A 80 -23.48 11.83 13.94
CA TYR A 80 -23.18 11.61 12.53
C TYR A 80 -23.48 12.84 11.69
N ASP A 81 -24.68 13.41 11.80
CA ASP A 81 -25.11 14.57 11.02
C ASP A 81 -24.28 15.82 11.36
N ILE A 82 -23.92 16.00 12.63
CA ILE A 82 -23.03 17.09 13.06
C ILE A 82 -21.66 16.97 12.39
N CYS A 83 -21.08 15.77 12.31
CA CYS A 83 -19.75 15.56 11.75
C CYS A 83 -19.73 15.51 10.21
N ASP A 84 -20.81 15.07 9.56
CA ASP A 84 -20.91 15.02 8.10
C ASP A 84 -21.04 16.43 7.50
N ASN A 85 -21.59 17.37 8.26
CA ASN A 85 -21.67 18.78 7.89
C ASN A 85 -20.55 19.61 8.55
N LYS A 86 -19.49 19.87 7.80
CA LYS A 86 -18.31 20.64 8.26
C LYS A 86 -18.64 22.02 8.85
N ASP A 87 -19.66 22.71 8.33
CA ASP A 87 -20.07 24.01 8.86
C ASP A 87 -20.73 23.84 10.23
N LEU A 88 -21.59 22.83 10.39
CA LEU A 88 -22.22 22.53 11.67
C LEU A 88 -21.17 22.09 12.71
N THR A 89 -20.26 21.18 12.35
CA THR A 89 -19.13 20.78 13.21
C THR A 89 -18.36 22.01 13.70
N LYS A 90 -18.04 22.93 12.78
CA LYS A 90 -17.32 24.16 13.08
C LYS A 90 -18.07 25.07 14.05
N GLN A 91 -19.39 25.21 13.89
CA GLN A 91 -20.21 26.00 14.81
C GLN A 91 -20.19 25.42 16.24
N TYR A 92 -20.26 24.10 16.40
CA TYR A 92 -20.14 23.44 17.70
C TYR A 92 -18.76 23.68 18.33
N LEU A 93 -17.69 23.51 17.56
CA LEU A 93 -16.31 23.72 18.03
C LEU A 93 -16.07 25.18 18.44
N SER A 94 -16.47 26.14 17.60
CA SER A 94 -16.34 27.58 17.90
C SER A 94 -17.10 27.99 19.15
N LYS A 95 -18.35 27.53 19.33
CA LYS A 95 -19.16 27.83 20.53
C LYS A 95 -18.51 27.33 21.82
N ALA A 96 -17.76 26.24 21.75
CA ALA A 96 -17.03 25.68 22.88
C ALA A 96 -15.61 26.26 23.05
N GLY A 97 -15.24 27.26 22.25
CA GLY A 97 -13.92 27.89 22.29
C GLY A 97 -12.79 26.99 21.79
N VAL A 98 -13.09 25.96 20.98
CA VAL A 98 -12.07 25.18 20.28
C VAL A 98 -11.64 25.95 19.03
N PRO A 99 -10.34 26.23 18.84
CA PRO A 99 -9.87 26.97 17.68
C PRO A 99 -10.16 26.23 16.37
N VAL A 100 -10.81 26.93 15.44
CA VAL A 100 -11.06 26.49 14.07
C VAL A 100 -10.64 27.60 13.10
N PRO A 101 -10.32 27.30 11.84
CA PRO A 101 -9.99 28.33 10.85
C PRO A 101 -11.13 29.34 10.70
N GLU A 102 -10.85 30.64 10.60
CA GLU A 102 -11.90 31.62 10.34
C GLU A 102 -12.43 31.44 8.90
N GLY A 103 -13.75 31.52 8.71
CA GLY A 103 -14.33 31.30 7.38
C GLY A 103 -15.85 31.12 7.40
N LYS A 104 -16.46 31.16 6.21
CA LYS A 104 -17.92 31.18 6.02
C LYS A 104 -18.37 30.19 4.93
N ARG A 105 -19.54 29.60 5.15
CA ARG A 105 -20.31 28.81 4.17
C ARG A 105 -21.08 29.71 3.20
N PHE A 106 -21.07 29.33 1.92
CA PHE A 106 -21.80 29.95 0.83
C PHE A 106 -22.65 28.90 0.13
N LYS A 107 -23.97 29.12 0.16
CA LYS A 107 -24.96 28.23 -0.42
C LYS A 107 -24.93 28.31 -1.95
N GLU A 108 -25.59 27.34 -2.58
CA GLU A 108 -25.70 27.21 -4.04
C GLU A 108 -26.18 28.49 -4.74
N ASP A 109 -27.13 29.22 -4.15
CA ASP A 109 -27.70 30.45 -4.67
C ASP A 109 -26.79 31.67 -4.52
N THR A 110 -25.69 31.55 -3.78
CA THR A 110 -24.77 32.66 -3.56
C THR A 110 -23.92 32.91 -4.79
N ALA A 111 -23.99 34.12 -5.34
CA ALA A 111 -23.18 34.57 -6.47
C ALA A 111 -21.67 34.59 -6.14
N ASP A 112 -20.84 34.28 -7.14
CA ASP A 112 -19.38 34.18 -6.98
C ASP A 112 -18.78 35.53 -6.52
N GLU A 113 -19.35 36.66 -6.95
CA GLU A 113 -18.93 38.00 -6.54
C GLU A 113 -19.05 38.21 -5.02
N GLY A 114 -20.14 37.72 -4.41
CA GLY A 114 -20.32 37.81 -2.96
C GLY A 114 -19.33 36.97 -2.16
N ILE A 115 -18.81 35.90 -2.77
CA ILE A 115 -17.74 35.07 -2.19
C ILE A 115 -16.41 35.80 -2.27
N VAL A 116 -16.10 36.41 -3.41
CA VAL A 116 -14.90 37.20 -3.63
C VAL A 116 -14.85 38.41 -2.69
N ASP A 117 -15.96 39.11 -2.50
CA ASP A 117 -16.04 40.24 -1.57
C ASP A 117 -15.75 39.83 -0.12
N TYR A 118 -16.22 38.66 0.29
CA TYR A 118 -15.90 38.12 1.61
C TYR A 118 -14.44 37.71 1.72
N ALA A 119 -13.90 37.04 0.69
CA ALA A 119 -12.50 36.64 0.65
C ALA A 119 -11.56 37.85 0.77
N ASN A 120 -11.87 38.94 0.07
CA ASN A 120 -11.11 40.20 0.14
C ASN A 120 -11.17 40.84 1.54
N LYS A 121 -12.28 40.68 2.27
CA LYS A 121 -12.41 41.15 3.66
C LYS A 121 -11.66 40.27 4.66
N LEU A 122 -11.67 38.95 4.44
CA LEU A 122 -10.99 37.97 5.31
C LEU A 122 -9.46 38.03 5.14
N GLY A 123 -8.99 38.26 3.90
CA GLY A 123 -7.58 38.32 3.56
C GLY A 123 -7.00 36.97 3.12
N TYR A 124 -5.96 37.03 2.28
CA TYR A 124 -5.25 35.86 1.74
C TYR A 124 -4.05 35.48 2.62
N PRO A 125 -3.63 34.20 2.66
CA PRO A 125 -4.11 33.08 1.83
C PRO A 125 -5.35 32.35 2.35
N LEU A 126 -6.10 31.75 1.42
CA LEU A 126 -7.39 31.10 1.66
C LEU A 126 -7.44 29.64 1.16
N VAL A 127 -8.45 28.92 1.67
CA VAL A 127 -8.88 27.59 1.23
C VAL A 127 -10.33 27.66 0.78
N LEU A 128 -10.61 27.09 -0.39
CA LEU A 128 -11.96 26.80 -0.86
C LEU A 128 -12.24 25.30 -0.73
N LYS A 129 -13.32 24.90 -0.06
CA LYS A 129 -13.69 23.49 0.08
C LYS A 129 -15.20 23.25 -0.02
N PRO A 130 -15.65 22.13 -0.61
CA PRO A 130 -17.04 21.69 -0.53
C PRO A 130 -17.39 21.19 0.88
N ILE A 131 -18.68 21.27 1.23
CA ILE A 131 -19.19 20.88 2.55
C ILE A 131 -19.04 19.38 2.80
N SER A 132 -19.68 18.55 2.00
CA SER A 132 -19.93 17.14 2.36
C SER A 132 -18.97 16.16 1.68
N GLU A 133 -17.76 16.59 1.31
CA GLU A 133 -16.81 15.70 0.64
C GLU A 133 -15.65 15.21 1.51
N ASN A 134 -15.36 13.92 1.31
CA ASN A 134 -14.31 13.20 2.02
C ASN A 134 -13.03 13.08 1.17
N GLY A 135 -11.87 13.06 1.83
CA GLY A 135 -10.59 12.77 1.17
C GLY A 135 -10.01 13.91 0.31
N GLY A 136 -10.50 15.14 0.50
CA GLY A 136 -9.91 16.35 -0.10
C GLY A 136 -10.29 16.62 -1.55
N LYS A 137 -11.30 15.93 -2.10
CA LYS A 137 -11.86 16.22 -3.43
C LYS A 137 -12.51 17.60 -3.43
N GLY A 138 -12.27 18.39 -4.48
CA GLY A 138 -12.80 19.75 -4.61
C GLY A 138 -12.19 20.77 -3.62
N VAL A 139 -11.23 20.38 -2.78
CA VAL A 139 -10.50 21.33 -1.94
C VAL A 139 -9.47 22.04 -2.81
N VAL A 140 -9.43 23.36 -2.80
CA VAL A 140 -8.34 24.16 -3.39
C VAL A 140 -7.73 24.95 -2.25
N ALA A 141 -6.46 24.68 -1.97
CA ALA A 141 -5.73 25.25 -0.83
C ALA A 141 -4.69 26.27 -1.33
N ASN A 142 -4.16 27.08 -0.42
CA ASN A 142 -3.10 28.03 -0.70
C ASN A 142 -3.46 29.05 -1.81
N ILE A 143 -4.70 29.52 -1.85
CA ILE A 143 -5.15 30.57 -2.77
C ILE A 143 -4.54 31.89 -2.28
N GLN A 144 -3.72 32.55 -3.08
CA GLN A 144 -2.93 33.72 -2.68
C GLN A 144 -3.56 35.05 -3.10
N LYS A 145 -4.46 35.03 -4.09
CA LYS A 145 -5.07 36.24 -4.67
C LYS A 145 -6.45 35.98 -5.26
N GLU A 146 -7.14 37.08 -5.58
CA GLU A 146 -8.50 37.06 -6.12
C GLU A 146 -8.63 36.26 -7.42
N ASP A 147 -7.71 36.42 -8.38
CA ASP A 147 -7.78 35.70 -9.65
C ASP A 147 -7.74 34.18 -9.45
N GLU A 148 -6.88 33.70 -8.53
CA GLU A 148 -6.78 32.29 -8.19
C GLU A 148 -8.06 31.78 -7.50
N LEU A 149 -8.72 32.62 -6.70
CA LEU A 149 -10.01 32.28 -6.10
C LEU A 149 -11.10 32.13 -7.16
N LYS A 150 -11.14 33.03 -8.16
CA LYS A 150 -12.09 32.97 -9.27
C LYS A 150 -11.90 31.69 -10.09
N GLU A 151 -10.65 31.34 -10.40
CA GLU A 151 -10.31 30.07 -11.05
C GLU A 151 -10.74 28.86 -10.21
N ALA A 152 -10.47 28.90 -8.90
CA ALA A 152 -10.87 27.84 -7.98
C ALA A 152 -12.40 27.69 -7.91
N LEU A 153 -13.16 28.78 -7.89
CA LEU A 153 -14.63 28.76 -7.88
C LEU A 153 -15.19 28.16 -9.17
N VAL A 154 -14.63 28.52 -10.33
CA VAL A 154 -15.01 27.91 -11.62
C VAL A 154 -14.77 26.40 -11.58
N HIS A 155 -13.58 25.97 -11.15
CA HIS A 155 -13.24 24.56 -11.06
C HIS A 155 -14.17 23.79 -10.11
N VAL A 156 -14.36 24.30 -8.88
CA VAL A 156 -15.11 23.60 -7.83
C VAL A 156 -16.62 23.63 -8.08
N ARG A 157 -17.19 24.80 -8.39
CA ARG A 157 -18.64 24.95 -8.54
C ARG A 157 -19.15 24.51 -9.91
N ARG A 158 -18.40 24.77 -10.99
CA ARG A 158 -18.87 24.52 -12.37
C ARG A 158 -18.36 23.21 -12.93
N GLU A 159 -17.05 22.94 -12.85
CA GLU A 159 -16.48 21.72 -13.45
C GLU A 159 -16.75 20.48 -12.59
N LEU A 160 -16.64 20.60 -11.26
CA LEU A 160 -16.91 19.51 -10.33
C LEU A 160 -18.37 19.48 -9.83
N GLY A 161 -19.13 20.55 -10.03
CA GLY A 161 -20.55 20.63 -9.66
C GLY A 161 -20.83 20.80 -8.16
N TYR A 162 -19.82 21.19 -7.36
CA TYR A 162 -20.01 21.43 -5.94
C TYR A 162 -20.47 22.86 -5.67
N LEU A 163 -21.78 23.07 -5.58
CA LEU A 163 -22.38 24.40 -5.50
C LEU A 163 -22.33 25.03 -4.10
N ASP A 164 -22.35 24.20 -3.05
CA ASP A 164 -22.26 24.64 -1.64
C ASP A 164 -20.82 24.51 -1.15
N VAL A 165 -20.21 25.66 -0.82
CA VAL A 165 -18.78 25.78 -0.58
C VAL A 165 -18.47 26.58 0.68
N ILE A 166 -17.30 26.35 1.26
CA ILE A 166 -16.75 27.09 2.40
C ILE A 166 -15.47 27.77 1.92
N VAL A 167 -15.35 29.06 2.22
CA VAL A 167 -14.08 29.80 2.11
C VAL A 167 -13.58 30.10 3.51
N GLU A 168 -12.34 29.70 3.78
CA GLU A 168 -11.71 29.85 5.09
C GLU A 168 -10.23 30.22 4.98
N GLN A 169 -9.68 30.74 6.07
CA GLN A 169 -8.27 31.06 6.21
C GLN A 169 -7.41 29.81 6.03
N GLN A 170 -6.35 29.92 5.24
CA GLN A 170 -5.33 28.88 5.16
C GLN A 170 -4.49 28.86 6.45
N ILE A 171 -4.49 27.72 7.13
CA ILE A 171 -3.58 27.45 8.25
C ILE A 171 -2.39 26.65 7.72
N PHE A 172 -1.17 27.08 8.06
CA PHE A 172 0.06 26.35 7.75
C PHE A 172 0.60 25.71 9.01
N GLY A 173 1.12 24.50 8.89
CA GLY A 173 1.67 23.76 10.01
C GLY A 173 1.71 22.27 9.76
N ASP A 174 1.96 21.52 10.83
CA ASP A 174 1.96 20.08 10.79
C ASP A 174 0.54 19.53 10.81
N ASP A 175 0.25 18.62 9.89
CA ASP A 175 -1.04 17.94 9.80
C ASP A 175 -1.05 16.69 10.70
N PHE A 176 -1.85 16.73 11.77
CA PHE A 176 -2.04 15.66 12.73
C PHE A 176 -3.42 15.01 12.58
N ARG A 177 -3.44 13.67 12.49
CA ARG A 177 -4.64 12.82 12.61
C ARG A 177 -4.62 12.15 13.97
N ILE A 178 -5.54 12.51 14.84
CA ILE A 178 -5.61 12.03 16.23
C ILE A 178 -6.84 11.13 16.38
N PHE A 179 -6.63 9.91 16.85
CA PHE A 179 -7.69 8.99 17.20
C PHE A 179 -8.08 9.19 18.66
N VAL A 180 -9.28 9.69 18.88
CA VAL A 180 -9.88 9.89 20.19
C VAL A 180 -10.94 8.81 20.41
N LEU A 181 -10.90 8.18 21.57
CA LEU A 181 -11.91 7.24 22.04
C LEU A 181 -12.34 7.69 23.43
N ASP A 182 -13.59 8.11 23.53
CA ASP A 182 -14.17 8.71 24.74
C ASP A 182 -13.33 9.88 25.27
N ASP A 183 -12.70 9.74 26.43
CA ASP A 183 -11.89 10.75 27.09
C ASP A 183 -10.38 10.63 26.78
N LYS A 184 -9.98 9.76 25.85
CA LYS A 184 -8.57 9.39 25.64
C LYS A 184 -8.10 9.51 24.20
N VAL A 185 -6.89 10.04 24.04
CA VAL A 185 -6.11 9.92 22.81
C VAL A 185 -5.45 8.54 22.77
N ILE A 186 -5.90 7.68 21.86
CA ILE A 186 -5.36 6.32 21.69
C ILE A 186 -4.14 6.32 20.76
N GLY A 187 -4.14 7.21 19.76
CA GLY A 187 -3.01 7.35 18.84
C GLY A 187 -3.05 8.65 18.05
N ALA A 188 -1.89 9.16 17.67
CA ALA A 188 -1.75 10.34 16.82
C ALA A 188 -0.69 10.10 15.75
N VAL A 189 -0.99 10.49 14.52
CA VAL A 189 -0.04 10.41 13.41
C VAL A 189 0.12 11.76 12.72
N LYS A 190 1.36 12.09 12.38
CA LYS A 190 1.70 13.19 11.49
C LYS A 190 1.60 12.72 10.04
N ARG A 191 0.80 13.41 9.23
CA ARG A 191 0.64 13.12 7.81
C ARG A 191 1.66 13.94 7.01
N LYS A 192 2.42 13.27 6.15
CA LYS A 192 3.34 13.90 5.19
C LYS A 192 2.78 13.75 3.77
N PRO A 193 2.84 14.80 2.93
CA PRO A 193 2.51 14.68 1.50
C PRO A 193 3.36 13.62 0.81
N ALA A 194 2.88 13.12 -0.33
CA ALA A 194 3.63 12.16 -1.12
C ALA A 194 4.99 12.76 -1.48
N ASN A 195 6.06 12.02 -1.23
CA ASN A 195 7.42 12.51 -1.37
C ASN A 195 8.37 11.37 -1.76
N ILE A 196 9.56 11.74 -2.21
CA ILE A 196 10.72 10.87 -2.34
C ILE A 196 11.95 11.55 -1.72
N VAL A 197 12.91 10.74 -1.29
CA VAL A 197 14.19 11.22 -0.76
C VAL A 197 15.28 10.74 -1.70
N GLY A 198 16.09 11.67 -2.21
CA GLY A 198 17.21 11.37 -3.08
C GLY A 198 18.28 10.55 -2.36
N ASP A 199 18.91 9.66 -3.11
CA ASP A 199 20.07 8.89 -2.64
C ASP A 199 21.34 9.22 -3.44
N GLY A 200 21.26 10.13 -4.41
CA GLY A 200 22.36 10.50 -5.31
C GLY A 200 22.69 9.47 -6.38
N VAL A 201 21.92 8.38 -6.49
CA VAL A 201 22.20 7.27 -7.43
C VAL A 201 21.02 7.00 -8.34
N HIS A 202 19.81 6.92 -7.79
CA HIS A 202 18.61 6.53 -8.53
C HIS A 202 17.87 7.74 -9.10
N THR A 203 17.22 7.55 -10.25
CA THR A 203 16.35 8.57 -10.81
C THR A 203 15.08 8.73 -9.96
N ILE A 204 14.37 9.85 -10.12
CA ILE A 204 13.07 10.05 -9.46
C ILE A 204 12.10 8.90 -9.78
N GLN A 205 12.07 8.43 -11.03
CA GLN A 205 11.23 7.29 -11.41
C GLN A 205 11.60 6.02 -10.63
N ASP A 206 12.89 5.69 -10.55
CA ASP A 206 13.38 4.53 -9.80
C ASP A 206 13.03 4.65 -8.31
N LEU A 207 13.20 5.83 -7.71
CA LEU A 207 12.87 6.10 -6.31
C LEU A 207 11.38 5.91 -6.03
N ILE A 208 10.50 6.36 -6.94
CA ILE A 208 9.05 6.13 -6.85
C ILE A 208 8.75 4.62 -6.91
N GLU A 209 9.38 3.88 -7.82
CA GLU A 209 9.19 2.43 -7.95
C GLU A 209 9.67 1.67 -6.70
N ILE A 210 10.85 1.99 -6.19
CA ILE A 210 11.42 1.43 -4.96
C ILE A 210 10.47 1.69 -3.78
N LYS A 211 10.00 2.94 -3.64
CA LYS A 211 9.07 3.33 -2.57
C LYS A 211 7.75 2.58 -2.69
N ASN A 212 7.16 2.52 -3.89
CA ASN A 212 5.93 1.78 -4.16
C ASN A 212 6.06 0.26 -3.90
N ASN A 213 7.21 -0.34 -4.19
CA ASN A 213 7.47 -1.75 -3.87
C ASN A 213 7.50 -2.01 -2.36
N GLY A 214 7.95 -1.04 -1.58
CA GLY A 214 7.81 -1.05 -0.13
C GLY A 214 6.34 -0.89 0.32
N ARG A 215 5.62 0.08 -0.24
CA ARG A 215 4.20 0.34 0.06
C ARG A 215 3.31 -0.88 -0.19
N LYS A 216 3.56 -1.67 -1.25
CA LYS A 216 2.85 -2.93 -1.54
C LYS A 216 2.92 -3.95 -0.39
N LYS A 217 3.95 -3.90 0.45
CA LYS A 217 4.12 -4.81 1.60
C LYS A 217 3.37 -4.33 2.84
N ASN A 218 3.04 -3.03 2.93
CA ASN A 218 2.28 -2.46 4.03
C ASN A 218 0.76 -2.64 3.79
N PRO A 219 0.01 -3.32 4.68
CA PRO A 219 -1.44 -3.53 4.51
C PRO A 219 -2.26 -2.25 4.33
N HIS A 220 -1.80 -1.14 4.90
CA HIS A 220 -2.43 0.15 4.76
C HIS A 220 -2.03 0.87 3.45
N HIS A 221 -0.75 0.91 3.10
CA HIS A 221 -0.28 1.65 1.92
C HIS A 221 -0.37 0.88 0.60
N SER A 222 -0.66 -0.42 0.62
CA SER A 222 -0.65 -1.29 -0.57
C SER A 222 -1.61 -0.83 -1.67
N SER A 223 -2.72 -0.17 -1.31
CA SER A 223 -3.71 0.37 -2.25
C SER A 223 -3.55 1.87 -2.50
N ARG A 224 -2.46 2.48 -2.01
CA ARG A 224 -2.22 3.93 -1.97
C ARG A 224 -0.81 4.21 -2.48
N LEU A 225 -0.58 3.82 -3.74
CA LEU A 225 0.69 3.99 -4.42
C LEU A 225 0.87 5.44 -4.89
N ILE A 226 2.12 5.86 -5.00
CA ILE A 226 2.48 7.14 -5.59
C ILE A 226 2.32 7.01 -7.10
N ASN A 227 1.44 7.82 -7.69
CA ASN A 227 1.19 7.87 -9.12
C ASN A 227 1.74 9.19 -9.68
N VAL A 228 2.38 9.11 -10.85
CA VAL A 228 2.86 10.29 -11.58
C VAL A 228 1.72 10.84 -12.42
N ASP A 229 1.09 11.89 -11.94
CA ASP A 229 0.04 12.66 -12.62
C ASP A 229 0.52 14.09 -12.90
N LYS A 230 -0.38 14.93 -13.43
CA LYS A 230 -0.08 16.33 -13.77
C LYS A 230 0.43 17.14 -12.57
N GLU A 231 -0.14 16.94 -11.39
CA GLU A 231 0.29 17.63 -10.16
C GLU A 231 1.73 17.24 -9.79
N ALA A 232 2.02 15.94 -9.77
CA ALA A 232 3.37 15.44 -9.49
C ALA A 232 4.39 16.01 -10.48
N LEU A 233 4.09 15.99 -11.78
CA LEU A 233 4.97 16.53 -12.82
C LEU A 233 5.19 18.04 -12.67
N ASN A 234 4.15 18.79 -12.30
CA ASN A 234 4.28 20.22 -12.09
C ASN A 234 5.17 20.55 -10.88
N LEU A 235 4.93 19.88 -9.74
CA LEU A 235 5.75 20.07 -8.53
C LEU A 235 7.20 19.67 -8.74
N MET A 236 7.46 18.56 -9.44
CA MET A 236 8.82 18.17 -9.84
C MET A 236 9.49 19.24 -10.69
N ARG A 237 8.78 19.79 -11.70
CA ARG A 237 9.30 20.83 -12.58
C ARG A 237 9.61 22.12 -11.83
N VAL A 238 8.72 22.54 -10.93
CA VAL A 238 8.93 23.72 -10.06
C VAL A 238 10.16 23.53 -9.17
N ALA A 239 10.37 22.31 -8.66
CA ALA A 239 11.57 21.95 -7.90
C ALA A 239 12.84 21.77 -8.76
N GLY A 240 12.76 21.99 -10.09
CA GLY A 240 13.91 21.88 -11.00
C GLY A 240 14.27 20.45 -11.41
N TYR A 241 13.36 19.49 -11.22
CA TYR A 241 13.58 18.08 -11.53
C TYR A 241 12.69 17.57 -12.68
N THR A 242 13.15 16.49 -13.29
CA THR A 242 12.39 15.65 -14.23
C THR A 242 12.38 14.21 -13.73
N LEU A 243 11.57 13.33 -14.32
CA LEU A 243 11.53 11.90 -13.93
C LEU A 243 12.89 11.20 -14.05
N ASN A 244 13.74 11.65 -14.98
CA ASN A 244 15.07 11.10 -15.22
C ASN A 244 16.17 11.79 -14.39
N SER A 245 15.83 12.83 -13.64
CA SER A 245 16.77 13.51 -12.77
C SER A 245 17.13 12.63 -11.57
N VAL A 246 18.38 12.73 -11.11
CA VAL A 246 18.88 12.06 -9.90
C VAL A 246 18.97 13.12 -8.79
N PRO A 247 18.06 13.12 -7.80
CA PRO A 247 18.14 14.07 -6.68
C PRO A 247 19.35 13.77 -5.80
N LYS A 248 19.95 14.79 -5.17
CA LYS A 248 21.12 14.57 -4.31
C LYS A 248 20.70 13.76 -3.09
N SER A 249 21.69 13.14 -2.45
CA SER A 249 21.45 12.38 -1.22
C SER A 249 20.78 13.28 -0.17
N LEU A 250 19.69 12.79 0.42
CA LEU A 250 18.85 13.46 1.42
C LEU A 250 17.97 14.61 0.90
N ASP A 251 18.03 14.96 -0.40
CA ASP A 251 17.10 15.94 -0.97
C ASP A 251 15.68 15.36 -0.97
N GLN A 252 14.74 16.04 -0.30
CA GLN A 252 13.34 15.63 -0.27
C GLN A 252 12.54 16.33 -1.37
N VAL A 253 11.98 15.55 -2.30
CA VAL A 253 11.14 16.05 -3.38
C VAL A 253 9.68 15.70 -3.10
N TYR A 254 8.83 16.71 -2.98
CA TYR A 254 7.39 16.54 -2.79
C TYR A 254 6.68 16.35 -4.14
N LEU A 255 5.75 15.41 -4.17
CA LEU A 255 4.97 15.02 -5.34
C LEU A 255 3.50 15.42 -5.21
N ARG A 256 3.10 15.92 -4.03
CA ARG A 256 1.77 16.45 -3.71
C ARG A 256 1.92 17.62 -2.77
N GLU A 257 1.01 18.58 -2.84
CA GLU A 257 0.94 19.67 -1.87
C GLU A 257 0.24 19.21 -0.58
N LYS A 258 -0.85 18.46 -0.72
CA LYS A 258 -1.67 18.01 0.41
C LYS A 258 -1.14 16.75 1.04
N ALA A 259 -1.22 16.67 2.37
CA ALA A 259 -0.86 15.50 3.18
C ALA A 259 -1.91 14.37 3.12
N SER A 260 -2.39 14.04 1.92
CA SER A 260 -3.40 13.00 1.72
C SER A 260 -2.79 11.61 1.57
N ILE A 261 -3.09 10.72 2.53
CA ILE A 261 -2.62 9.33 2.51
C ILE A 261 -3.11 8.60 1.24
N SER A 262 -4.34 8.88 0.78
CA SER A 262 -4.87 8.27 -0.46
C SER A 262 -4.09 8.64 -1.71
N ALA A 263 -3.43 9.81 -1.72
CA ALA A 263 -2.64 10.31 -2.84
C ALA A 263 -1.15 9.91 -2.78
N GLY A 264 -0.80 8.96 -1.92
CA GLY A 264 0.60 8.55 -1.73
C GLY A 264 1.27 9.22 -0.52
N GLY A 265 0.53 9.93 0.33
CA GLY A 265 1.04 10.43 1.60
C GLY A 265 1.47 9.33 2.57
N GLU A 266 2.20 9.72 3.60
CA GLU A 266 2.77 8.84 4.63
C GLU A 266 2.31 9.25 6.02
N SER A 267 2.33 8.31 6.95
CA SER A 267 2.00 8.57 8.36
C SER A 267 3.16 8.17 9.28
N THR A 268 3.53 9.09 10.16
CA THR A 268 4.51 8.89 11.23
C THR A 268 3.78 8.90 12.57
N ASP A 269 3.97 7.89 13.43
CA ASP A 269 3.42 7.92 14.80
C ASP A 269 4.11 9.00 15.62
N ILE A 270 3.30 9.87 16.23
CA ILE A 270 3.74 10.95 17.11
C ILE A 270 2.99 10.95 18.44
N THR A 271 2.30 9.84 18.78
CA THR A 271 1.42 9.78 19.95
C THR A 271 2.10 10.22 21.25
N CYS A 272 3.37 9.84 21.45
CA CYS A 272 4.14 10.23 22.65
C CYS A 272 4.72 11.65 22.56
N GLU A 273 4.91 12.17 21.36
CA GLU A 273 5.51 13.49 21.07
C GLU A 273 4.46 14.59 20.94
N LEU A 274 3.17 14.23 20.90
CA LEU A 274 2.07 15.16 20.75
C LEU A 274 1.99 16.08 21.98
N PRO A 275 1.98 17.42 21.80
CA PRO A 275 1.84 18.36 22.90
C PRO A 275 0.52 18.16 23.67
N ASP A 276 0.55 18.32 24.99
CA ASP A 276 -0.64 18.06 25.84
C ASP A 276 -1.81 18.98 25.52
N GLN A 277 -1.54 20.25 25.21
CA GLN A 277 -2.56 21.20 24.72
C GLN A 277 -3.31 20.67 23.49
N ILE A 278 -2.62 19.96 22.59
CA ILE A 278 -3.23 19.38 21.38
C ILE A 278 -4.02 18.12 21.71
N LYS A 279 -3.56 17.31 22.67
CA LYS A 279 -4.32 16.16 23.18
C LYS A 279 -5.64 16.61 23.81
N GLU A 280 -5.58 17.60 24.70
CA GLU A 280 -6.76 18.18 25.36
C GLU A 280 -7.71 18.81 24.33
N MET A 281 -7.19 19.53 23.35
CA MET A 281 -7.99 20.09 22.26
C MET A 281 -8.71 19.00 21.46
N ALA A 282 -8.04 17.89 21.14
CA ALA A 282 -8.64 16.78 20.43
C ALA A 282 -9.74 16.08 21.25
N ILE A 283 -9.49 15.84 22.55
CA ILE A 283 -10.48 15.25 23.46
C ILE A 283 -11.70 16.17 23.55
N LYS A 284 -11.47 17.46 23.80
CA LYS A 284 -12.55 18.46 23.88
C LYS A 284 -13.36 18.50 22.59
N ALA A 285 -12.70 18.52 21.43
CA ALA A 285 -13.36 18.53 20.13
C ALA A 285 -14.30 17.33 19.92
N ALA A 286 -13.91 16.15 20.38
CA ALA A 286 -14.76 14.96 20.33
C ALA A 286 -15.93 15.03 21.33
N GLN A 287 -15.65 15.41 22.58
CA GLN A 287 -16.64 15.42 23.67
C GLN A 287 -17.75 16.47 23.51
N ILE A 288 -17.50 17.56 22.78
CA ILE A 288 -18.52 18.59 22.51
C ILE A 288 -19.67 18.02 21.67
N ILE A 289 -19.40 16.98 20.85
CA ILE A 289 -20.38 16.38 19.96
C ILE A 289 -21.08 15.24 20.72
N PRO A 290 -22.36 15.40 21.11
CA PRO A 290 -23.04 14.42 21.94
C PRO A 290 -23.25 13.11 21.19
N GLY A 291 -22.87 11.98 21.81
CA GLY A 291 -23.01 10.66 21.20
C GLY A 291 -21.90 10.29 20.22
N LEU A 292 -20.77 11.02 20.21
CA LEU A 292 -19.55 10.67 19.48
C LEU A 292 -18.56 9.95 20.40
N GLU A 293 -18.52 8.62 20.32
CA GLU A 293 -17.65 7.77 21.14
C GLU A 293 -16.24 7.63 20.58
N ALA A 294 -16.10 7.47 19.25
CA ALA A 294 -14.82 7.27 18.59
C ALA A 294 -14.69 8.20 17.40
N SER A 295 -13.60 8.97 17.35
CA SER A 295 -13.42 9.96 16.30
C SER A 295 -11.98 10.10 15.82
N GLY A 296 -11.84 10.54 14.57
CA GLY A 296 -10.58 11.02 14.01
C GLY A 296 -10.61 12.54 13.96
N VAL A 297 -9.85 13.20 14.83
CA VAL A 297 -9.73 14.65 14.86
C VAL A 297 -8.52 15.06 14.03
N ASP A 298 -8.75 15.88 13.01
CA ASP A 298 -7.71 16.45 12.15
C ASP A 298 -7.35 17.83 12.67
N ILE A 299 -6.09 18.01 13.06
CA ILE A 299 -5.57 19.27 13.61
C ILE A 299 -4.37 19.71 12.79
N ILE A 300 -4.36 20.97 12.36
CA ILE A 300 -3.13 21.61 11.89
C ILE A 300 -2.49 22.33 13.06
N PHE A 301 -1.23 22.01 13.34
CA PHE A 301 -0.44 22.61 14.40
C PHE A 301 0.62 23.54 13.82
N ASP A 302 0.42 24.84 14.03
CA ASP A 302 1.41 25.86 13.72
C ASP A 302 2.47 25.89 14.83
N GLN A 303 3.65 25.33 14.51
CA GLN A 303 4.77 25.26 15.44
C GLN A 303 5.32 26.63 15.82
N ASN A 304 5.24 27.63 14.93
CA ASN A 304 5.84 28.94 15.15
C ASN A 304 5.06 29.72 16.21
N ASN A 305 3.73 29.63 16.13
CA ASN A 305 2.82 30.30 17.05
C ASN A 305 2.34 29.40 18.19
N ASN A 306 2.82 28.14 18.23
CA ASN A 306 2.40 27.11 19.17
C ASN A 306 0.87 27.00 19.27
N ARG A 307 0.18 26.96 18.13
CA ARG A 307 -1.29 27.02 18.05
C ARG A 307 -1.85 25.91 17.17
N GLY A 308 -2.81 25.17 17.72
CA GLY A 308 -3.57 24.15 16.98
C GLY A 308 -4.90 24.68 16.48
N PHE A 309 -5.33 24.20 15.31
CA PHE A 309 -6.65 24.46 14.74
C PHE A 309 -7.29 23.14 14.32
N VAL A 310 -8.50 22.87 14.80
CA VAL A 310 -9.29 21.71 14.39
C VAL A 310 -9.86 21.97 13.00
N ILE A 311 -9.54 21.08 12.06
CA ILE A 311 -9.94 21.18 10.66
C ILE A 311 -11.17 20.33 10.37
N GLU A 312 -11.22 19.12 10.95
CA GLU A 312 -12.29 18.16 10.72
C GLU A 312 -12.41 17.17 11.88
N VAL A 313 -13.63 16.71 12.17
CA VAL A 313 -13.91 15.62 13.10
C VAL A 313 -14.61 14.51 12.32
N ASN A 314 -14.01 13.32 12.28
CA ASN A 314 -14.48 12.19 11.48
C ASN A 314 -15.10 11.10 12.39
N THR A 315 -16.28 10.60 12.01
CA THR A 315 -16.99 9.52 12.73
C THR A 315 -16.55 8.11 12.35
N MET A 316 -15.83 7.96 11.23
CA MET A 316 -15.31 6.67 10.76
C MET A 316 -13.79 6.76 10.49
N PRO A 317 -12.99 7.03 11.54
CA PRO A 317 -11.54 7.15 11.40
C PRO A 317 -10.90 5.85 10.88
N ALA A 318 -9.96 5.96 9.95
CA ALA A 318 -9.18 4.82 9.48
C ALA A 318 -8.15 4.41 10.55
N LEU A 319 -8.11 3.13 10.92
CA LEU A 319 -7.15 2.61 11.90
C LEU A 319 -5.76 2.37 11.27
N GLY A 320 -5.73 2.12 9.96
CA GLY A 320 -4.52 1.74 9.24
C GLY A 320 -3.29 2.64 9.44
N PRO A 321 -3.41 3.99 9.44
CA PRO A 321 -2.29 4.88 9.72
C PRO A 321 -1.65 4.66 11.10
N HIS A 322 -2.45 4.29 12.11
CA HIS A 322 -2.01 4.05 13.48
C HIS A 322 -1.48 2.62 13.68
N LEU A 323 -2.05 1.64 12.97
CA LEU A 323 -1.66 0.22 13.06
C LEU A 323 -0.38 -0.09 12.25
N PHE A 324 -0.18 0.59 11.12
CA PHE A 324 0.91 0.35 10.18
C PHE A 324 1.59 1.66 9.75
N PRO A 325 2.08 2.48 10.69
CA PRO A 325 2.80 3.71 10.34
C PRO A 325 4.08 3.38 9.57
N VAL A 326 4.54 4.34 8.76
CA VAL A 326 5.82 4.23 8.02
C VAL A 326 6.99 4.41 8.97
N GLU A 327 6.84 5.32 9.94
CA GLU A 327 7.82 5.67 10.96
C GLU A 327 7.15 5.70 12.34
N GLY A 328 7.90 5.38 13.39
CA GLY A 328 7.41 5.38 14.77
C GLY A 328 6.76 4.05 15.20
N LYS A 329 5.99 4.08 16.30
CA LYS A 329 5.45 2.88 16.94
C LYS A 329 3.99 2.64 16.57
N ALA A 330 3.64 1.43 16.15
CA ALA A 330 2.24 1.08 15.91
C ALA A 330 1.41 1.13 17.21
N ARG A 331 0.18 1.63 17.12
CA ARG A 331 -0.78 1.75 18.22
C ARG A 331 -1.94 0.79 18.00
N ASP A 332 -2.26 -0.02 19.02
CA ASP A 332 -3.30 -1.04 18.94
C ASP A 332 -4.71 -0.43 19.16
N ILE A 333 -5.16 0.33 18.17
CA ILE A 333 -6.48 0.96 18.19
C ILE A 333 -7.61 -0.09 18.18
N SER A 334 -7.38 -1.24 17.54
CA SER A 334 -8.34 -2.35 17.52
C SER A 334 -8.59 -2.88 18.93
N LYS A 335 -7.55 -3.08 19.74
CA LYS A 335 -7.69 -3.46 21.15
C LYS A 335 -8.50 -2.43 21.92
N ALA A 336 -8.20 -1.14 21.77
CA ALA A 336 -8.89 -0.08 22.51
C ALA A 336 -10.39 -0.02 22.19
N LEU A 337 -10.77 -0.14 20.90
CA LEU A 337 -12.18 -0.21 20.50
C LEU A 337 -12.87 -1.45 21.08
N VAL A 338 -12.26 -2.63 20.98
CA VAL A 338 -12.89 -3.85 21.51
C VAL A 338 -12.99 -3.82 23.05
N ASP A 339 -12.01 -3.21 23.75
CA ASP A 339 -12.09 -2.97 25.19
C ASP A 339 -13.27 -2.06 25.56
N TYR A 340 -13.56 -1.04 24.73
CA TYR A 340 -14.63 -0.09 24.96
C TYR A 340 -16.02 -0.72 24.75
N TYR A 341 -16.24 -1.42 23.64
CA TYR A 341 -17.54 -2.05 23.35
C TYR A 341 -17.80 -3.33 24.18
N PHE A 342 -16.73 -4.04 24.57
CA PHE A 342 -16.82 -5.30 25.32
C PHE A 342 -15.84 -5.30 26.50
N PRO A 343 -16.03 -4.45 27.52
CA PRO A 343 -15.14 -4.36 28.67
C PRO A 343 -14.96 -5.70 29.40
N GLU A 344 -16.01 -6.53 29.42
CA GLU A 344 -15.99 -7.88 29.97
C GLU A 344 -15.00 -8.83 29.27
N SER A 345 -14.57 -8.51 28.05
CA SER A 345 -13.61 -9.32 27.27
C SER A 345 -12.14 -8.91 27.49
N SER A 346 -11.89 -7.78 28.16
CA SER A 346 -10.56 -7.16 28.25
C SER A 346 -9.50 -8.02 28.94
N GLY A 347 -9.92 -8.87 29.90
CA GLY A 347 -9.03 -9.77 30.66
C GLY A 347 -8.85 -11.17 30.05
N VAL A 348 -9.47 -11.46 28.91
CA VAL A 348 -9.41 -12.78 28.28
C VAL A 348 -8.02 -13.01 27.66
N GLU A 349 -7.40 -14.16 27.96
CA GLU A 349 -6.15 -14.55 27.32
C GLU A 349 -6.38 -14.84 25.83
N LYS A 350 -5.79 -13.98 24.98
CA LYS A 350 -6.01 -13.99 23.54
C LYS A 350 -5.26 -15.13 22.87
N THR A 351 -5.93 -15.76 21.91
CA THR A 351 -5.30 -16.67 20.96
C THR A 351 -4.45 -15.92 19.94
N ASN A 352 -3.38 -16.55 19.42
CA ASN A 352 -2.57 -16.01 18.32
C ASN A 352 -3.06 -16.47 16.93
N LEU A 353 -4.26 -17.04 16.85
CA LEU A 353 -4.84 -17.48 15.57
C LEU A 353 -5.38 -16.30 14.75
N TYR A 354 -5.65 -16.55 13.46
CA TYR A 354 -6.50 -15.70 12.64
C TYR A 354 -7.42 -16.54 11.75
N PHE A 355 -8.62 -16.03 11.48
CA PHE A 355 -9.62 -16.73 10.65
C PHE A 355 -9.39 -16.52 9.15
N ASP A 356 -9.99 -17.38 8.33
CA ASP A 356 -9.89 -17.35 6.86
C ASP A 356 -10.78 -16.27 6.23
N PHE A 357 -10.33 -15.02 6.30
CA PHE A 357 -11.10 -13.91 5.74
C PHE A 357 -11.21 -13.95 4.22
N ASP A 358 -10.25 -14.54 3.50
CA ASP A 358 -10.32 -14.65 2.04
C ASP A 358 -11.54 -15.48 1.61
N SER A 359 -11.76 -16.63 2.26
CA SER A 359 -12.94 -17.47 2.00
C SER A 359 -14.25 -16.79 2.40
N ILE A 360 -14.28 -16.12 3.57
CA ILE A 360 -15.46 -15.35 4.00
C ILE A 360 -15.85 -14.31 2.94
N MET A 361 -14.85 -13.57 2.45
CA MET A 361 -15.05 -12.53 1.46
C MET A 361 -15.45 -13.09 0.09
N GLU A 362 -14.92 -14.23 -0.31
CA GLU A 362 -15.29 -14.91 -1.55
C GLU A 362 -16.76 -15.34 -1.52
N SER A 363 -17.23 -15.98 -0.45
CA SER A 363 -18.63 -16.42 -0.31
C SER A 363 -19.64 -15.27 -0.35
N LEU A 364 -19.30 -14.13 0.26
CA LEU A 364 -20.15 -12.92 0.22
C LEU A 364 -20.13 -12.25 -1.15
N LYS A 365 -19.00 -12.25 -1.85
CA LYS A 365 -18.86 -11.67 -3.20
C LYS A 365 -19.60 -12.49 -4.26
N SER A 366 -19.49 -13.82 -4.19
CA SER A 366 -20.13 -14.74 -5.12
C SER A 366 -21.65 -14.84 -4.94
N ARG A 367 -22.19 -14.22 -3.87
CA ARG A 367 -23.61 -14.34 -3.46
C ARG A 367 -24.03 -15.77 -3.15
N SER A 368 -23.06 -16.63 -2.80
CA SER A 368 -23.36 -17.98 -2.33
C SER A 368 -24.05 -17.94 -0.96
N THR A 369 -23.84 -16.87 -0.19
CA THR A 369 -24.52 -16.57 1.08
C THR A 369 -24.53 -15.07 1.33
N ASP A 370 -25.56 -14.59 2.04
CA ASP A 370 -25.64 -13.20 2.48
C ASP A 370 -24.96 -12.95 3.83
N LYS A 371 -24.71 -14.02 4.61
CA LYS A 371 -24.12 -13.96 5.95
C LYS A 371 -23.11 -15.08 6.16
N VAL A 372 -22.00 -14.77 6.83
CA VAL A 372 -20.96 -15.73 7.20
C VAL A 372 -20.51 -15.47 8.63
N GLU A 373 -20.60 -16.49 9.48
CA GLU A 373 -20.05 -16.44 10.84
C GLU A 373 -18.65 -17.05 10.86
N ALA A 374 -17.68 -16.34 11.45
CA ALA A 374 -16.33 -16.86 11.61
C ALA A 374 -16.33 -17.93 12.71
N THR A 375 -15.79 -19.11 12.40
CA THR A 375 -15.63 -20.20 13.38
C THR A 375 -14.86 -19.73 14.60
N LEU A 376 -15.41 -19.91 15.81
CA LEU A 376 -14.76 -19.49 17.04
C LEU A 376 -13.39 -20.16 17.23
N PRO A 377 -12.39 -19.43 17.76
CA PRO A 377 -11.09 -20.02 18.04
C PRO A 377 -11.07 -20.76 19.37
N LEU A 378 -10.04 -21.57 19.56
CA LEU A 378 -9.58 -21.95 20.88
C LEU A 378 -8.99 -20.72 21.58
N ILE A 379 -9.55 -20.37 22.74
CA ILE A 379 -9.13 -19.26 23.59
C ILE A 379 -7.99 -19.73 24.51
N GLY A 380 -7.11 -18.81 24.89
CA GLY A 380 -5.96 -19.07 25.75
C GLY A 380 -4.64 -19.15 25.01
N LYS A 381 -3.56 -19.38 25.78
CA LYS A 381 -2.21 -19.52 25.26
C LYS A 381 -2.12 -20.64 24.24
N LEU A 382 -1.52 -20.33 23.09
CA LEU A 382 -1.13 -21.33 22.10
C LEU A 382 0.38 -21.52 22.09
N TYR A 383 0.78 -22.77 22.01
CA TYR A 383 2.15 -23.18 21.76
C TYR A 383 2.30 -23.41 20.26
N ALA A 384 3.35 -22.86 19.67
CA ALA A 384 3.60 -23.04 18.25
C ALA A 384 5.07 -23.32 17.97
N LYS A 385 5.30 -24.29 17.07
CA LYS A 385 6.62 -24.70 16.63
C LYS A 385 6.72 -24.70 15.11
N ARG A 386 7.91 -24.36 14.63
CA ARG A 386 8.32 -24.46 13.23
C ARG A 386 9.31 -25.62 13.08
N TYR A 387 8.92 -26.60 12.30
CA TYR A 387 9.73 -27.73 11.88
C TYR A 387 10.28 -27.51 10.47
N VAL A 388 11.56 -27.81 10.27
CA VAL A 388 12.23 -27.87 8.98
C VAL A 388 12.67 -29.30 8.74
N ILE A 389 12.06 -29.93 7.76
CA ILE A 389 12.25 -31.34 7.41
C ILE A 389 13.14 -31.41 6.17
N SER A 390 14.24 -32.17 6.25
CA SER A 390 15.16 -32.45 5.16
C SER A 390 15.18 -33.93 4.76
N GLY A 391 15.68 -34.21 3.56
CA GLY A 391 15.71 -35.53 2.93
C GLY A 391 14.84 -35.59 1.67
N HIS A 392 14.44 -36.80 1.26
CA HIS A 392 13.53 -37.01 0.15
C HIS A 392 12.07 -36.78 0.58
N VAL A 393 11.68 -35.51 0.71
CA VAL A 393 10.38 -35.09 1.29
C VAL A 393 9.50 -34.26 0.35
N GLN A 394 9.96 -34.00 -0.87
CA GLN A 394 9.17 -33.33 -1.92
C GLN A 394 8.81 -34.32 -3.04
N GLY A 395 7.69 -34.10 -3.72
CA GLY A 395 7.16 -35.04 -4.73
C GLY A 395 6.50 -36.29 -4.16
N VAL A 396 6.73 -36.62 -2.89
CA VAL A 396 6.29 -37.85 -2.20
C VAL A 396 4.96 -37.72 -1.44
N GLY A 397 4.16 -36.69 -1.73
CA GLY A 397 2.88 -36.48 -1.03
C GLY A 397 2.98 -35.98 0.43
N TYR A 398 4.19 -35.70 0.93
CA TYR A 398 4.46 -35.30 2.33
C TYR A 398 3.52 -34.19 2.86
N ARG A 399 3.32 -33.11 2.08
CA ARG A 399 2.45 -31.99 2.50
C ARG A 399 0.99 -32.37 2.70
N LYS A 400 0.46 -33.29 1.88
CA LYS A 400 -0.91 -33.80 2.04
C LYS A 400 -1.02 -34.70 3.27
N TRP A 401 -0.01 -35.56 3.46
CA TRP A 401 0.09 -36.45 4.60
C TRP A 401 0.16 -35.68 5.92
N ILE A 402 1.08 -34.72 6.05
CA ILE A 402 1.27 -33.96 7.29
C ILE A 402 0.05 -33.10 7.63
N ARG A 403 -0.66 -32.57 6.63
CA ARG A 403 -1.93 -31.87 6.83
C ARG A 403 -2.98 -32.79 7.46
N LYS A 404 -3.10 -34.04 6.99
CA LYS A 404 -4.03 -35.02 7.59
C LYS A 404 -3.67 -35.27 9.05
N GLN A 405 -2.39 -35.48 9.35
CA GLN A 405 -1.91 -35.74 10.72
C GLN A 405 -2.17 -34.58 11.68
N ALA A 406 -1.98 -33.34 11.22
CA ALA A 406 -2.24 -32.15 12.02
C ALA A 406 -3.74 -31.98 12.31
N LEU A 407 -4.60 -32.10 11.28
CA LEU A 407 -6.05 -31.96 11.44
C LEU A 407 -6.65 -33.03 12.37
N GLN A 408 -6.16 -34.28 12.30
CA GLN A 408 -6.58 -35.37 13.20
C GLN A 408 -6.25 -35.10 14.68
N ARG A 409 -5.29 -34.22 14.95
CA ARG A 409 -4.88 -33.83 16.31
C ARG A 409 -5.37 -32.44 16.69
N HIS A 410 -6.31 -31.89 15.92
CA HIS A 410 -6.84 -30.53 16.11
C HIS A 410 -5.77 -29.44 16.13
N LEU A 411 -4.62 -29.67 15.49
CA LEU A 411 -3.54 -28.69 15.38
C LEU A 411 -3.79 -27.75 14.20
N HIS A 412 -3.47 -26.49 14.41
CA HIS A 412 -3.54 -25.43 13.40
C HIS A 412 -2.17 -25.16 12.80
N GLY A 413 -2.08 -24.59 11.60
CA GLY A 413 -0.78 -24.44 10.99
C GLY A 413 -0.75 -24.32 9.48
N TYR A 414 0.46 -24.50 8.95
CA TYR A 414 0.65 -24.65 7.52
C TYR A 414 1.87 -25.49 7.20
N THR A 415 1.91 -26.01 5.99
CA THR A 415 3.10 -26.63 5.40
C THR A 415 3.43 -26.02 4.03
N GLN A 416 4.71 -25.90 3.71
CA GLN A 416 5.19 -25.37 2.43
C GLN A 416 6.51 -26.03 2.02
N ASN A 417 6.71 -26.18 0.72
CA ASN A 417 8.01 -26.56 0.19
C ASN A 417 8.96 -25.35 0.21
N LYS A 418 10.26 -25.63 0.28
CA LYS A 418 11.34 -24.68 0.05
C LYS A 418 12.11 -25.07 -1.21
N GLU A 419 12.70 -24.07 -1.85
CA GLU A 419 13.56 -24.25 -3.03
C GLU A 419 14.76 -25.16 -2.72
N SER A 420 15.22 -25.18 -1.46
CA SER A 420 16.31 -26.05 -1.00
C SER A 420 15.95 -27.55 -0.94
N GLY A 421 14.79 -27.98 -1.42
CA GLY A 421 14.30 -29.36 -1.26
C GLY A 421 13.65 -29.66 0.09
N ASN A 422 13.76 -28.76 1.08
CA ASN A 422 13.18 -28.97 2.41
C ASN A 422 11.67 -28.71 2.45
N VAL A 423 10.99 -29.30 3.44
CA VAL A 423 9.60 -28.96 3.77
C VAL A 423 9.58 -28.21 5.09
N VAL A 424 8.84 -27.10 5.15
CA VAL A 424 8.60 -26.37 6.40
C VAL A 424 7.19 -26.68 6.87
N VAL A 425 7.05 -27.02 8.14
CA VAL A 425 5.78 -27.23 8.82
C VAL A 425 5.72 -26.28 10.01
N VAL A 426 4.63 -25.55 10.16
CA VAL A 426 4.32 -24.80 11.37
C VAL A 426 3.06 -25.39 11.95
N VAL A 427 3.10 -25.72 13.23
CA VAL A 427 1.94 -26.19 14.00
C VAL A 427 1.72 -25.31 15.22
N ALA A 428 0.46 -25.13 15.59
CA ALA A 428 0.02 -24.43 16.79
C ALA A 428 -1.12 -25.20 17.45
N GLY A 429 -1.12 -25.27 18.79
CA GLY A 429 -2.14 -25.94 19.59
C GLY A 429 -2.17 -25.41 21.02
N SER A 430 -3.25 -25.70 21.74
CA SER A 430 -3.43 -25.32 23.15
C SER A 430 -2.56 -26.15 24.11
N ASN A 431 -2.24 -27.39 23.71
CA ASN A 431 -1.39 -28.28 24.48
C ASN A 431 0.05 -28.26 23.94
N GLN A 432 1.01 -27.95 24.80
CA GLN A 432 2.44 -27.90 24.45
C GLN A 432 2.98 -29.29 24.09
N ASP A 433 2.50 -30.34 24.76
CA ASP A 433 3.00 -31.70 24.55
C ASP A 433 2.58 -32.23 23.19
N ASP A 434 1.35 -31.96 22.74
CA ASP A 434 0.87 -32.33 21.41
C ASP A 434 1.70 -31.65 20.31
N VAL A 435 2.05 -30.38 20.52
CA VAL A 435 2.89 -29.60 19.61
C VAL A 435 4.30 -30.16 19.56
N ASN A 436 4.89 -30.53 20.70
CA ASN A 436 6.23 -31.11 20.80
C ASN A 436 6.28 -32.53 20.20
N ALA A 437 5.29 -33.36 20.52
CA ALA A 437 5.16 -34.73 20.00
C ALA A 437 4.99 -34.75 18.48
N PHE A 438 4.48 -33.66 17.89
CA PHE A 438 4.37 -33.52 16.44
C PHE A 438 5.72 -33.65 15.70
N LYS A 439 6.85 -33.38 16.38
CA LYS A 439 8.19 -33.61 15.83
C LYS A 439 8.39 -35.08 15.42
N HIS A 440 7.91 -36.04 16.22
CA HIS A 440 8.02 -37.46 15.90
C HIS A 440 7.22 -37.84 14.66
N ILE A 441 6.05 -37.23 14.49
CA ILE A 441 5.23 -37.39 13.28
C ILE A 441 5.97 -36.86 12.05
N CYS A 442 6.70 -35.75 12.19
CA CYS A 442 7.53 -35.24 11.10
C CYS A 442 8.65 -36.23 10.69
N TYR A 443 9.17 -37.06 11.59
CA TYR A 443 10.15 -38.10 11.24
C TYR A 443 9.55 -39.31 10.51
N GLN A 444 8.28 -39.65 10.79
CA GLN A 444 7.62 -40.80 10.15
C GLN A 444 7.42 -40.61 8.64
N GLY A 445 6.84 -39.48 8.25
CA GLY A 445 6.51 -39.21 6.85
C GLY A 445 5.52 -40.22 6.22
N PRO A 446 5.11 -40.01 4.96
CA PRO A 446 4.45 -41.03 4.15
C PRO A 446 5.45 -42.09 3.64
N ASP A 447 4.95 -43.26 3.20
CA ASP A 447 5.75 -44.43 2.80
C ASP A 447 6.92 -44.13 1.83
N TYR A 448 6.72 -43.19 0.90
CA TYR A 448 7.73 -42.83 -0.10
C TYR A 448 8.69 -41.72 0.35
N ALA A 449 8.52 -41.16 1.55
CA ALA A 449 9.40 -40.12 2.07
C ALA A 449 10.57 -40.73 2.83
N GLN A 450 11.75 -40.14 2.64
CA GLN A 450 12.92 -40.43 3.48
C GLN A 450 13.30 -39.16 4.22
N VAL A 451 13.03 -39.13 5.53
CA VAL A 451 13.32 -37.99 6.38
C VAL A 451 14.69 -38.18 7.01
N GLU A 452 15.63 -37.29 6.69
CA GLU A 452 16.99 -37.33 7.24
C GLU A 452 17.09 -36.58 8.57
N ASN A 453 16.43 -35.42 8.67
CA ASN A 453 16.51 -34.56 9.85
C ASN A 453 15.27 -33.68 9.98
N VAL A 454 14.87 -33.42 11.23
CA VAL A 454 13.82 -32.46 11.59
C VAL A 454 14.38 -31.47 12.61
N LYS A 455 14.62 -30.23 12.16
CA LYS A 455 15.01 -29.11 13.03
C LYS A 455 13.76 -28.38 13.52
N ASP A 456 13.66 -28.14 14.82
CA ASP A 456 12.56 -27.37 15.41
C ASP A 456 13.03 -26.02 15.96
N LYS A 457 12.10 -25.06 15.99
CA LYS A 457 12.26 -23.75 16.61
C LYS A 457 10.90 -23.24 17.08
N ASP A 458 10.87 -22.52 18.18
CA ASP A 458 9.65 -21.84 18.62
C ASP A 458 9.15 -20.83 17.58
N TYR A 459 7.84 -20.68 17.52
CA TYR A 459 7.17 -19.85 16.52
C TYR A 459 6.19 -18.90 17.18
N GLU A 460 6.52 -17.61 17.19
CA GLU A 460 5.73 -16.59 17.90
C GLU A 460 4.74 -15.84 16.99
N LYS A 461 4.83 -16.05 15.68
CA LYS A 461 3.99 -15.32 14.72
C LYS A 461 2.56 -15.90 14.66
N PRO A 462 1.57 -15.10 14.25
CA PRO A 462 0.21 -15.57 14.08
C PRO A 462 0.08 -16.76 13.12
N VAL A 463 -0.89 -17.64 13.40
CA VAL A 463 -1.17 -18.86 12.63
C VAL A 463 -2.63 -18.87 12.18
N LYS A 464 -2.89 -19.28 10.94
CA LYS A 464 -4.27 -19.38 10.43
C LYS A 464 -4.99 -20.54 11.15
N ILE A 465 -6.26 -20.36 11.48
CA ILE A 465 -7.08 -21.47 11.96
C ILE A 465 -7.18 -22.58 10.90
N GLY A 466 -7.17 -23.84 11.35
CA GLY A 466 -7.06 -25.00 10.48
C GLY A 466 -5.62 -25.24 9.99
N PHE A 467 -5.44 -26.09 8.97
CA PHE A 467 -4.11 -26.45 8.47
C PHE A 467 -4.00 -26.30 6.94
N GLU A 468 -3.16 -25.36 6.50
CA GLU A 468 -3.03 -24.97 5.10
C GLU A 468 -1.81 -25.61 4.40
N ILE A 469 -1.98 -26.06 3.16
CA ILE A 469 -0.85 -26.34 2.28
C ILE A 469 -0.58 -25.09 1.45
N LYS A 470 0.43 -24.30 1.85
CA LYS A 470 0.81 -23.12 1.07
C LYS A 470 1.42 -23.58 -0.25
N LYS A 471 0.86 -23.07 -1.34
CA LYS A 471 1.44 -23.19 -2.67
C LYS A 471 2.59 -22.19 -2.79
N GLU A 472 3.56 -22.48 -3.66
CA GLU A 472 4.49 -21.44 -4.11
C GLU A 472 3.67 -20.25 -4.63
N SER A 473 4.03 -19.04 -4.19
CA SER A 473 3.30 -17.86 -4.60
C SER A 473 3.43 -17.71 -6.12
N LYS A 474 2.33 -17.40 -6.82
CA LYS A 474 2.38 -17.00 -8.24
C LYS A 474 3.42 -15.90 -8.47
N GLU A 475 3.61 -15.02 -7.49
CA GLU A 475 4.59 -13.95 -7.48
C GLU A 475 6.04 -14.46 -7.48
N ASN A 476 6.36 -15.53 -6.76
CA ASN A 476 7.68 -16.16 -6.80
C ASN A 476 7.90 -16.86 -8.14
N LYS A 477 6.86 -17.54 -8.66
CA LYS A 477 6.91 -18.14 -10.01
C LYS A 477 7.11 -17.09 -11.10
N LEU A 478 6.45 -15.93 -10.98
CA LEU A 478 6.55 -14.82 -11.92
C LEU A 478 7.89 -14.07 -11.78
N LYS A 479 8.39 -13.86 -10.55
CA LYS A 479 9.73 -13.31 -10.31
C LYS A 479 10.81 -14.20 -10.91
N LYS A 480 10.64 -15.52 -10.78
CA LYS A 480 11.52 -16.51 -11.40
C LYS A 480 11.51 -16.39 -12.93
N GLN A 481 10.32 -16.39 -13.56
CA GLN A 481 10.20 -16.18 -15.01
C GLN A 481 10.83 -14.86 -15.45
N LEU A 482 10.58 -13.77 -14.73
CA LEU A 482 11.15 -12.45 -15.03
C LEU A 482 12.68 -12.43 -14.89
N GLN A 483 13.23 -13.19 -13.95
CA GLN A 483 14.68 -13.28 -13.73
C GLN A 483 15.37 -14.15 -14.80
N GLU A 484 14.71 -15.23 -15.22
CA GLU A 484 15.11 -16.07 -16.36
C GLU A 484 15.07 -15.25 -17.67
N GLU A 485 13.98 -14.53 -17.92
CA GLU A 485 13.84 -13.64 -19.09
C GLU A 485 14.87 -12.51 -19.10
N LYS A 486 15.19 -11.93 -17.93
CA LYS A 486 16.27 -10.92 -17.81
C LYS A 486 17.63 -11.51 -18.18
N ALA A 487 17.94 -12.70 -17.65
CA ALA A 487 19.20 -13.37 -17.97
C ALA A 487 19.30 -13.71 -19.47
N ASP A 488 18.20 -14.14 -20.09
CA ASP A 488 18.16 -14.43 -21.52
C ASP A 488 18.25 -13.16 -22.37
N LYS A 489 17.62 -12.06 -21.93
CA LYS A 489 17.77 -10.74 -22.56
C LYS A 489 19.22 -10.24 -22.52
N ASP A 490 19.91 -10.44 -21.41
CA ASP A 490 21.32 -10.04 -21.29
C ASP A 490 22.24 -10.89 -22.19
N LYS A 491 21.98 -12.21 -22.30
CA LYS A 491 22.67 -13.07 -23.28
C LYS A 491 22.40 -12.63 -24.71
N MET A 492 21.16 -12.28 -25.06
CA MET A 492 20.81 -11.79 -26.40
C MET A 492 21.52 -10.47 -26.71
N LYS A 493 21.56 -9.53 -25.77
CA LYS A 493 22.33 -8.28 -25.93
C LYS A 493 23.80 -8.53 -26.23
N GLN A 494 24.45 -9.41 -25.46
CA GLN A 494 25.85 -9.78 -25.71
C GLN A 494 26.04 -10.39 -27.12
N LYS A 495 25.08 -11.21 -27.57
CA LYS A 495 25.11 -11.80 -28.92
C LYS A 495 24.93 -10.76 -30.03
N ILE A 496 24.01 -9.81 -29.84
CA ILE A 496 23.81 -8.68 -30.77
C ILE A 496 25.09 -7.86 -30.88
N THR A 497 25.69 -7.45 -29.75
CA THR A 497 26.96 -6.69 -29.76
C THR A 497 28.09 -7.46 -30.45
N LYS A 498 28.13 -8.79 -30.32
CA LYS A 498 29.10 -9.62 -31.04
C LYS A 498 28.84 -9.60 -32.56
N LEU A 499 27.60 -9.78 -32.98
CA LEU A 499 27.21 -9.75 -34.40
C LEU A 499 27.45 -8.39 -35.04
N GLU A 500 27.18 -7.30 -34.32
CA GLU A 500 27.48 -5.93 -34.78
C GLU A 500 28.98 -5.74 -35.04
N ARG A 501 29.85 -6.25 -34.15
CA ARG A 501 31.30 -6.23 -34.37
C ARG A 501 31.72 -7.05 -35.59
N GLU A 502 31.15 -8.24 -35.76
CA GLU A 502 31.42 -9.10 -36.92
C GLU A 502 30.96 -8.44 -38.23
N ASN A 503 29.78 -7.79 -38.23
CA ASN A 503 29.26 -7.10 -39.39
C ASN A 503 30.12 -5.89 -39.76
N ASN A 504 30.55 -5.08 -38.80
CA ASN A 504 31.45 -3.95 -39.04
C ASN A 504 32.79 -4.40 -39.66
N ILE A 505 33.33 -5.55 -39.22
CA ILE A 505 34.55 -6.14 -39.80
C ILE A 505 34.29 -6.62 -41.24
N ALA A 506 33.13 -7.22 -41.50
CA ALA A 506 32.75 -7.69 -42.83
C ALA A 506 32.57 -6.52 -43.81
N GLU A 507 31.91 -5.45 -43.39
CA GLU A 507 31.75 -4.21 -44.17
C GLU A 507 33.11 -3.58 -44.51
N TYR A 508 34.03 -3.50 -43.53
CA TYR A 508 35.38 -3.03 -43.77
C TYR A 508 36.14 -3.88 -44.82
N LYS A 509 36.03 -5.22 -44.72
CA LYS A 509 36.63 -6.13 -45.71
C LYS A 509 36.02 -5.95 -47.10
N LEU A 510 34.70 -5.81 -47.19
CA LEU A 510 33.99 -5.60 -48.44
C LEU A 510 34.45 -4.31 -49.13
N GLN A 511 34.58 -3.23 -48.37
CA GLN A 511 35.07 -1.94 -48.87
C GLN A 511 36.50 -2.06 -49.42
N LYS A 512 37.37 -2.80 -48.72
CA LYS A 512 38.75 -3.05 -49.18
C LYS A 512 38.79 -3.85 -50.48
N VAL A 513 37.93 -4.86 -50.63
CA VAL A 513 37.82 -5.65 -51.87
C VAL A 513 37.28 -4.79 -53.03
N GLN A 514 36.31 -3.92 -52.78
CA GLN A 514 35.78 -2.99 -53.79
C GLN A 514 36.87 -2.04 -54.29
N GLN A 515 37.66 -1.45 -53.39
CA GLN A 515 38.79 -0.59 -53.76
C GLN A 515 39.83 -1.35 -54.61
N GLN A 516 40.16 -2.59 -54.25
CA GLN A 516 41.08 -3.41 -55.05
C GLN A 516 40.53 -3.69 -56.44
N LYS A 517 39.24 -4.01 -56.55
CA LYS A 517 38.56 -4.22 -57.83
C LYS A 517 38.64 -2.98 -58.72
N GLU A 518 38.35 -1.81 -58.18
CA GLU A 518 38.45 -0.53 -58.93
C GLU A 518 39.87 -0.26 -59.43
N GLN A 519 40.88 -0.49 -58.59
CA GLN A 519 42.28 -0.36 -58.98
C GLN A 519 42.65 -1.32 -60.11
N LEU A 520 42.23 -2.58 -60.01
CA LEU A 520 42.41 -3.59 -61.06
C LEU A 520 41.72 -3.21 -62.37
N GLU A 521 40.49 -2.69 -62.31
CA GLU A 521 39.76 -2.22 -63.48
C GLU A 521 40.45 -1.01 -64.14
N GLN A 522 40.95 -0.06 -63.36
CA GLN A 522 41.74 1.06 -63.87
C GLN A 522 43.03 0.58 -64.53
N MET A 523 43.77 -0.32 -63.87
CA MET A 523 45.00 -0.88 -64.41
C MET A 523 44.74 -1.68 -65.70
N TYR A 524 43.64 -2.43 -65.76
CA TYR A 524 43.19 -3.13 -66.95
C TYR A 524 42.84 -2.17 -68.10
N ARG A 525 42.15 -1.04 -67.81
CA ARG A 525 41.86 0.00 -68.82
C ARG A 525 43.15 0.64 -69.35
N LEU A 526 44.11 0.95 -68.47
CA LEU A 526 45.41 1.48 -68.86
C LEU A 526 46.20 0.49 -69.73
N LEU A 527 46.25 -0.78 -69.34
CA LEU A 527 46.84 -1.86 -70.14
C LEU A 527 46.19 -1.95 -71.53
N LYS A 528 44.85 -1.96 -71.61
CA LYS A 528 44.12 -2.03 -72.88
C LYS A 528 44.40 -0.81 -73.79
N ASN A 529 44.68 0.35 -73.20
CA ASN A 529 44.98 1.58 -73.92
C ASN A 529 46.47 1.82 -74.20
N SER A 530 47.36 1.05 -73.57
CA SER A 530 48.80 1.14 -73.83
C SER A 530 49.15 0.75 -75.26
N ARG A 531 50.08 1.51 -75.86
CA ARG A 531 50.63 1.23 -77.20
C ARG A 531 51.21 -0.18 -77.25
N SER A 532 51.98 -0.61 -76.25
CA SER A 532 52.60 -1.94 -76.21
C SER A 532 51.56 -3.07 -76.23
N TRP A 533 50.43 -2.93 -75.54
CA TRP A 533 49.34 -3.90 -75.61
C TRP A 533 48.70 -3.92 -77.00
N ARG A 534 48.41 -2.75 -77.61
CA ARG A 534 47.82 -2.70 -78.95
C ARG A 534 48.75 -3.30 -80.02
N TYR A 535 50.06 -3.01 -79.97
CA TYR A 535 51.05 -3.53 -80.92
C TYR A 535 51.33 -5.03 -80.74
N THR A 536 51.26 -5.57 -79.52
CA THR A 536 51.43 -7.01 -79.26
C THR A 536 50.15 -7.83 -79.50
N LYS A 537 49.04 -7.21 -79.93
CA LYS A 537 47.78 -7.91 -80.21
C LYS A 537 47.96 -9.10 -81.18
N PRO A 538 48.71 -9.01 -82.29
CA PRO A 538 48.97 -10.13 -83.19
C PRO A 538 49.75 -11.27 -82.51
N LEU A 539 50.80 -10.94 -81.75
CA LEU A 539 51.61 -11.92 -81.01
C LEU A 539 50.81 -12.64 -79.93
N ARG A 540 49.84 -11.97 -79.29
CA ARG A 540 48.97 -12.58 -78.28
C ARG A 540 47.86 -13.44 -78.86
N SER A 541 47.36 -13.13 -80.06
CA SER A 541 46.52 -14.06 -80.82
C SER A 541 47.28 -15.32 -81.25
N ILE A 542 48.57 -15.20 -81.57
CA ILE A 542 49.43 -16.35 -81.88
C ILE A 542 49.75 -17.16 -80.62
N GLY A 543 50.02 -16.52 -79.48
CA GLY A 543 50.22 -17.19 -78.19
C GLY A 543 48.99 -17.93 -77.63
N ASN A 544 47.78 -17.50 -77.99
CA ASN A 544 46.54 -18.23 -77.68
C ASN A 544 46.27 -19.41 -78.63
N LEU A 545 46.88 -19.42 -79.83
CA LEU A 545 46.86 -20.55 -80.74
C LEU A 545 47.88 -21.64 -80.32
N THR A 546 49.00 -21.27 -79.70
CA THR A 546 50.00 -22.22 -79.16
C THR A 546 49.74 -22.69 -77.72
N LYS A 547 48.82 -22.07 -76.97
CA LYS A 547 48.31 -22.61 -75.68
C LYS A 547 47.15 -23.60 -75.82
N ARG A 548 46.71 -23.90 -77.05
CA ARG A 548 45.81 -25.02 -77.37
C ARG A 548 46.55 -26.22 -77.98
N SER A 549 47.87 -26.27 -77.79
CA SER A 549 48.74 -27.42 -78.06
C SER A 549 49.64 -27.64 -76.85
#